data_AF-A0A084ARA7-F1
#
_entry.id   AF-A0A084ARA7-F1
#
_cell.length_a   1.000
_cell.length_b   1.000
_cell.length_c   1.000
_cell.angle_alpha   90.00
_cell.angle_beta   90.00
_cell.angle_gamma   90.00
#
_symmetry.space_group_name_H-M   'P 1'
#
loop_
_entity.id
_entity.type
_entity.pdbx_description
1 polymer ?
#
loop_
_entity_poly.entity_id
_entity_poly.type
_entity_poly.pdbx_seq_one_letter_code
_entity_poly.pdbx_strand_id
1 'polypeptide(L)'
;MPIQAEPALSNGHDGHVHHPPAAAKKSKGKKTMDSNEASRLLQARISQLEQDAAGEKDQELEIEREVKRANRDLLQQVSKMDNMQKVDYLTKRSSELLADMRRLEKENQKNKRRGDNLQKERDANRTELSKTVGLKEKLEKLCRELQRDNNKHKTENKELQNTLTRNNTAWDEKYATVLAQMEGYQEEKDTPRKQVVDMQMEELFRVRFKSFIEQYELRELHFHSLMRTKELEVQYHMARFEREKKTAESESSKSRHLQAQVAAFTKTETELRNQLNVYVDKFKQVEDTLNNSNDLFLSFRKEMEDMSKKGKRLEKDNEALKRQKEATATNIIRMAEERQEWKKKADAAERKIEKLMSIIQQMQQQGRKAPPGTTNVIESIRAGGHDSTEGDDHDEEEEGEESEYSEEVDEEGLSEYEDDTEEEPHPTEHGTLVTYGPERPPSALQAATTNGH
;
A
#
# COMPACT_ATOMS: atom_id res chain seq x y z
N MET A 1 -34.24 -72.44 -18.68
CA MET A 1 -34.95 -71.35 -17.99
C MET A 1 -33.96 -70.55 -17.17
N PRO A 2 -33.90 -69.20 -17.27
CA PRO A 2 -33.91 -68.36 -18.48
C PRO A 2 -32.50 -67.75 -18.69
N ILE A 3 -31.79 -67.95 -19.82
CA ILE A 3 -31.81 -67.14 -21.05
C ILE A 3 -32.35 -65.72 -20.85
N GLN A 4 -31.47 -64.73 -20.79
CA GLN A 4 -31.82 -63.33 -21.02
C GLN A 4 -31.12 -62.82 -22.27
N ALA A 5 -31.94 -62.30 -23.16
CA ALA A 5 -31.66 -61.86 -24.51
C ALA A 5 -31.07 -60.44 -24.55
N GLU A 6 -30.29 -60.17 -25.59
CA GLU A 6 -29.92 -58.83 -26.03
C GLU A 6 -31.14 -57.99 -26.42
N PRO A 7 -31.02 -56.66 -26.40
CA PRO A 7 -31.71 -55.81 -27.35
C PRO A 7 -30.72 -55.21 -28.36
N ALA A 8 -30.95 -55.56 -29.63
CA ALA A 8 -30.44 -54.84 -30.79
C ALA A 8 -31.05 -53.43 -30.85
N LEU A 9 -30.23 -52.41 -31.14
CA LEU A 9 -30.71 -51.13 -31.66
C LEU A 9 -29.83 -50.65 -32.83
N SER A 10 -30.42 -50.84 -34.00
CA SER A 10 -30.47 -49.97 -35.19
C SER A 10 -29.24 -49.15 -35.60
N ASN A 11 -28.72 -49.58 -36.75
CA ASN A 11 -27.91 -48.86 -37.71
C ASN A 11 -28.58 -47.53 -38.13
N GLY A 12 -27.93 -46.40 -37.86
CA GLY A 12 -28.28 -45.08 -38.41
C GLY A 12 -27.17 -44.62 -39.34
N HIS A 13 -27.45 -44.65 -40.64
CA HIS A 13 -26.59 -44.17 -41.72
C HIS A 13 -26.93 -42.69 -41.96
N ASP A 14 -26.02 -41.78 -41.59
CA ASP A 14 -26.08 -40.40 -42.05
C ASP A 14 -24.74 -40.03 -42.69
N GLY A 15 -24.80 -39.74 -43.99
CA GLY A 15 -23.67 -39.34 -44.81
C GLY A 15 -23.35 -37.87 -44.57
N HIS A 16 -22.16 -37.60 -44.05
CA HIS A 16 -21.54 -36.29 -44.18
C HIS A 16 -20.18 -36.43 -44.85
N VAL A 17 -20.12 -35.95 -46.09
CA VAL A 17 -18.90 -35.76 -46.87
C VAL A 17 -18.06 -34.69 -46.18
N HIS A 18 -16.85 -35.04 -45.73
CA HIS A 18 -15.82 -34.06 -45.40
C HIS A 18 -14.44 -34.53 -45.89
N HIS A 19 -13.79 -33.62 -46.61
CA HIS A 19 -12.48 -33.73 -47.25
C HIS A 19 -11.34 -34.16 -46.31
N PRO A 20 -10.26 -34.76 -46.85
CA PRO A 20 -9.09 -35.14 -46.07
C PRO A 20 -8.26 -33.89 -45.69
N PRO A 21 -7.70 -33.79 -44.47
CA PRO A 21 -6.69 -32.78 -44.21
C PRO A 21 -5.32 -33.33 -44.64
N ALA A 22 -4.66 -32.51 -45.46
CA ALA A 22 -3.29 -32.69 -45.90
C ALA A 22 -2.31 -32.84 -44.72
N ALA A 23 -1.31 -33.69 -44.93
CA ALA A 23 -0.14 -33.81 -44.07
C ALA A 23 0.60 -32.46 -43.97
N ALA A 24 0.66 -31.89 -42.77
CA ALA A 24 1.58 -30.80 -42.46
C ALA A 24 2.37 -31.17 -41.20
N LYS A 25 3.66 -31.47 -41.41
CA LYS A 25 4.68 -31.45 -40.36
C LYS A 25 4.62 -30.09 -39.65
N LYS A 26 4.33 -30.05 -38.35
CA LYS A 26 4.60 -28.89 -37.51
C LYS A 26 5.56 -29.26 -36.38
N SER A 27 6.75 -28.70 -36.52
CA SER A 27 7.77 -28.55 -35.48
C SER A 27 7.16 -27.87 -34.25
N LYS A 28 7.46 -28.44 -33.08
CA LYS A 28 7.02 -27.94 -31.78
C LYS A 28 7.96 -26.78 -31.37
N GLY A 29 7.72 -25.61 -31.93
CA GLY A 29 8.30 -24.34 -31.48
C GLY A 29 7.56 -23.85 -30.24
N LYS A 30 8.31 -23.50 -29.20
CA LYS A 30 7.87 -22.78 -28.00
C LYS A 30 7.14 -21.50 -28.45
N LYS A 31 5.82 -21.40 -28.24
CA LYS A 31 5.08 -20.15 -28.47
C LYS A 31 5.60 -19.09 -27.48
N THR A 32 6.56 -18.30 -27.93
CA THR A 32 6.73 -16.93 -27.47
C THR A 32 5.46 -16.18 -27.85
N MET A 33 4.85 -15.44 -26.92
CA MET A 33 3.75 -14.52 -27.26
C MET A 33 4.16 -13.73 -28.50
N ASP A 34 3.32 -13.75 -29.53
CA ASP A 34 3.61 -13.08 -30.78
C ASP A 34 3.68 -11.58 -30.51
N SER A 35 4.69 -10.87 -31.01
CA SER A 35 4.87 -9.42 -30.76
C SER A 35 3.62 -8.62 -31.17
N ASN A 36 2.88 -9.14 -32.15
CA ASN A 36 1.58 -8.61 -32.59
C ASN A 36 0.45 -8.83 -31.58
N GLU A 37 0.48 -9.91 -30.79
CA GLU A 37 -0.49 -10.19 -29.73
C GLU A 37 -0.25 -9.27 -28.52
N ALA A 38 1.02 -9.05 -28.16
CA ALA A 38 1.41 -8.06 -27.16
C ALA A 38 1.00 -6.63 -27.57
N SER A 39 1.23 -6.26 -28.84
CA SER A 39 0.83 -4.94 -29.36
C SER A 39 -0.69 -4.76 -29.40
N ARG A 40 -1.47 -5.82 -29.71
CA ARG A 40 -2.94 -5.78 -29.65
C ARG A 40 -3.47 -5.65 -28.23
N LEU A 41 -2.86 -6.35 -27.26
CA LEU A 41 -3.22 -6.23 -25.84
C LEU A 41 -2.92 -4.82 -25.32
N LEU A 42 -1.79 -4.24 -25.73
CA LEU A 42 -1.43 -2.86 -25.38
C LEU A 42 -2.45 -1.86 -25.97
N GLN A 43 -2.77 -2.01 -27.26
CA GLN A 43 -3.77 -1.16 -27.92
C GLN A 43 -5.16 -1.29 -27.30
N ALA A 44 -5.58 -2.52 -26.96
CA ALA A 44 -6.84 -2.75 -26.25
C ALA A 44 -6.84 -2.10 -24.86
N ARG A 45 -5.70 -2.08 -24.17
CA ARG A 45 -5.58 -1.44 -22.85
C ARG A 45 -5.56 0.08 -22.94
N ILE A 46 -4.92 0.65 -23.95
CA ILE A 46 -4.96 2.09 -24.24
C ILE A 46 -6.40 2.50 -24.55
N SER A 47 -7.09 1.78 -25.45
CA SER A 47 -8.47 2.08 -25.82
C SER A 47 -9.44 1.96 -24.63
N GLN A 48 -9.20 1.01 -23.71
CA GLN A 48 -9.97 0.89 -22.47
C GLN A 48 -9.76 2.11 -21.56
N LEU A 49 -8.50 2.52 -21.35
CA LEU A 49 -8.18 3.66 -20.49
C LEU A 49 -8.71 4.98 -21.06
N GLU A 50 -8.68 5.16 -22.39
CA GLU A 50 -9.28 6.32 -23.05
C GLU A 50 -10.80 6.34 -22.91
N GLN A 51 -11.46 5.18 -22.98
CA GLN A 51 -12.90 5.06 -22.76
C GLN A 51 -13.28 5.35 -21.30
N ASP A 52 -12.49 4.86 -20.35
CA ASP A 52 -12.70 5.11 -18.92
C ASP A 52 -12.52 6.62 -18.61
N ALA A 53 -11.48 7.27 -19.16
CA ALA A 53 -11.26 8.71 -19.00
C ALA A 53 -12.36 9.56 -19.66
N ALA A 54 -12.90 9.14 -20.81
CA ALA A 54 -14.04 9.79 -21.43
C ALA A 54 -15.30 9.66 -20.55
N GLY A 55 -15.51 8.50 -19.94
CA GLY A 55 -16.62 8.26 -18.99
C GLY A 55 -16.52 9.10 -17.72
N GLU A 56 -15.32 9.24 -17.15
CA GLU A 56 -15.07 10.12 -15.99
C GLU A 56 -15.37 11.59 -16.32
N LYS A 57 -14.93 12.06 -17.49
CA LYS A 57 -15.18 13.42 -17.95
C LYS A 57 -16.67 13.71 -18.14
N ASP A 58 -17.43 12.75 -18.68
CA ASP A 58 -18.88 12.88 -18.84
C ASP A 58 -19.60 12.90 -17.48
N GLN A 59 -19.14 12.10 -16.51
CA GLN A 59 -19.67 12.13 -15.14
C GLN A 59 -19.40 13.46 -14.45
N GLU A 60 -18.20 14.01 -14.59
CA GLU A 60 -17.82 15.30 -14.01
C GLU A 60 -18.66 16.45 -14.59
N LEU A 61 -18.90 16.44 -15.91
CA LEU A 61 -19.80 17.40 -16.57
C LEU A 61 -21.25 17.28 -16.10
N GLU A 62 -21.72 16.07 -15.81
CA GLU A 62 -23.08 15.87 -15.30
C GLU A 62 -23.22 16.36 -13.86
N ILE A 63 -22.22 16.10 -13.00
CA ILE A 63 -22.16 16.65 -11.64
C ILE A 63 -22.17 18.18 -11.69
N GLU A 64 -21.39 18.79 -12.58
CA GLU A 64 -21.35 20.24 -12.73
C GLU A 64 -22.71 20.83 -13.15
N ARG A 65 -23.43 20.17 -14.06
CA ARG A 65 -24.78 20.58 -14.47
C ARG A 65 -25.78 20.48 -13.31
N GLU A 66 -25.72 19.41 -12.52
CA GLU A 66 -26.62 19.18 -11.40
C GLU A 66 -26.37 20.18 -10.26
N VAL A 67 -25.10 20.49 -9.96
CA VAL A 67 -24.71 21.53 -9.00
C VAL A 67 -25.22 22.90 -9.46
N LYS A 68 -25.07 23.25 -10.74
CA LYS A 68 -25.59 24.51 -11.29
C LYS A 68 -27.12 24.59 -11.20
N ARG A 69 -27.82 23.48 -11.43
CA ARG A 69 -29.29 23.39 -11.30
C ARG A 69 -29.72 23.57 -9.84
N ALA A 70 -29.11 22.82 -8.92
CA ALA A 70 -29.40 22.90 -7.49
C ALA A 70 -29.17 24.31 -6.93
N ASN A 71 -28.09 24.98 -7.34
CA ASN A 71 -27.82 26.37 -6.94
C ASN A 71 -28.85 27.36 -7.48
N ARG A 72 -29.31 27.18 -8.73
CA ARG A 72 -30.37 28.02 -9.31
C ARG A 72 -31.70 27.84 -8.56
N ASP A 73 -32.08 26.61 -8.25
CA ASP A 73 -33.33 26.29 -7.56
C ASP A 73 -33.31 26.80 -6.11
N LEU A 74 -32.16 26.67 -5.44
CA LEU A 74 -31.93 27.22 -4.10
C LEU A 74 -32.09 28.75 -4.09
N LEU A 75 -31.43 29.44 -5.01
CA LEU A 75 -31.51 30.90 -5.13
C LEU A 75 -32.96 31.36 -5.42
N GLN A 76 -33.68 30.63 -6.27
CA GLN A 76 -35.07 30.93 -6.60
C GLN A 76 -36.00 30.74 -5.40
N GLN A 77 -35.80 29.72 -4.56
CA GLN A 77 -36.59 29.54 -3.34
C GLN A 77 -36.29 30.61 -2.29
N VAL A 78 -35.00 30.89 -2.05
CA VAL A 78 -34.55 31.90 -1.06
C VAL A 78 -35.03 33.29 -1.43
N SER A 79 -35.08 33.66 -2.72
CA SER A 79 -35.52 34.99 -3.17
C SER A 79 -36.96 35.38 -2.79
N LYS A 80 -37.81 34.41 -2.46
CA LYS A 80 -39.23 34.62 -2.11
C LYS A 80 -39.49 34.71 -0.60
N MET A 81 -38.45 34.51 0.21
CA MET A 81 -38.52 34.46 1.68
C MET A 81 -38.08 35.78 2.30
N ASP A 82 -38.58 36.10 3.50
CA ASP A 82 -38.03 37.19 4.32
C ASP A 82 -36.67 36.81 4.93
N ASN A 83 -35.94 37.77 5.50
CA ASN A 83 -34.59 37.51 6.01
C ASN A 83 -34.54 36.47 7.14
N MET A 84 -35.59 36.36 7.97
CA MET A 84 -35.63 35.39 9.06
C MET A 84 -35.90 33.98 8.51
N GLN A 85 -36.88 33.86 7.62
CA GLN A 85 -37.23 32.62 6.91
C GLN A 85 -36.06 32.09 6.08
N LYS A 86 -35.27 32.98 5.45
CA LYS A 86 -34.05 32.59 4.71
C LYS A 86 -33.02 31.95 5.63
N VAL A 87 -32.77 32.55 6.80
CA VAL A 87 -31.80 32.03 7.79
C VAL A 87 -32.25 30.66 8.27
N ASP A 88 -33.51 30.49 8.65
CA ASP A 88 -34.04 29.20 9.12
C ASP A 88 -34.00 28.13 8.01
N TYR A 89 -34.42 28.48 6.79
CA TYR A 89 -34.42 27.57 5.66
C TYR A 89 -33.00 27.14 5.26
N LEU A 90 -32.05 28.09 5.17
CA LEU A 90 -30.66 27.79 4.83
C LEU A 90 -29.99 26.96 5.93
N THR A 91 -30.21 27.28 7.21
CA THR A 91 -29.66 26.51 8.33
C THR A 91 -30.18 25.07 8.31
N LYS A 92 -31.48 24.88 8.10
CA LYS A 92 -32.09 23.54 7.97
C LYS A 92 -31.58 22.79 6.74
N ARG A 93 -31.47 23.46 5.60
CA ARG A 93 -30.96 22.86 4.36
C ARG A 93 -29.49 22.43 4.50
N SER A 94 -28.66 23.25 5.15
CA SER A 94 -27.25 22.95 5.40
C SER A 94 -27.08 21.78 6.37
N SER A 95 -27.90 21.68 7.44
CA SER A 95 -27.83 20.56 8.37
C SER A 95 -28.32 19.24 7.74
N GLU A 96 -29.37 19.29 6.92
CA GLU A 96 -29.83 18.15 6.12
C GLU A 96 -28.75 17.67 5.14
N LEU A 97 -28.11 18.60 4.40
CA LEU A 97 -27.01 18.29 3.47
C LEU A 97 -25.81 17.66 4.20
N LEU A 98 -25.44 18.15 5.38
CA LEU A 98 -24.36 17.59 6.18
C LEU A 98 -24.70 16.16 6.67
N ALA A 99 -25.93 15.94 7.12
CA ALA A 99 -26.40 14.62 7.54
C ALA A 99 -26.40 13.62 6.37
N ASP A 100 -26.85 14.06 5.19
CA ASP A 100 -26.82 13.25 3.97
C ASP A 100 -25.39 12.95 3.51
N MET A 101 -24.47 13.92 3.59
CA MET A 101 -23.05 13.72 3.30
C MET A 101 -22.45 12.64 4.21
N ARG A 102 -22.66 12.75 5.53
CA ARG A 102 -22.20 11.74 6.51
C ARG A 102 -22.81 10.36 6.27
N ARG A 103 -24.08 10.30 5.85
CA ARG A 103 -24.77 9.05 5.49
C ARG A 103 -24.17 8.42 4.24
N LEU A 104 -23.98 9.21 3.18
CA LEU A 104 -23.36 8.78 1.92
C LEU A 104 -21.91 8.34 2.12
N GLU A 105 -21.15 9.01 2.98
CA GLU A 105 -19.78 8.63 3.31
C GLU A 105 -19.73 7.24 3.99
N LYS A 106 -20.61 7.01 4.98
CA LYS A 106 -20.74 5.68 5.62
C LYS A 106 -21.16 4.60 4.64
N GLU A 107 -22.10 4.90 3.74
CA GLU A 107 -22.54 3.97 2.71
C GLU A 107 -21.42 3.68 1.69
N ASN A 108 -20.67 4.70 1.28
CA ASN A 108 -19.53 4.57 0.40
C ASN A 108 -18.43 3.70 1.04
N GLN A 109 -18.14 3.91 2.33
CA GLN A 109 -17.20 3.08 3.07
C GLN A 109 -17.64 1.61 3.13
N LYS A 110 -18.95 1.35 3.30
CA LYS A 110 -19.52 0.00 3.26
C LYS A 110 -19.45 -0.61 1.85
N ASN A 111 -19.73 0.17 0.82
CA ASN A 111 -19.66 -0.27 -0.57
C ASN A 111 -18.22 -0.57 -0.99
N LYS A 112 -17.25 0.24 -0.56
CA LYS A 112 -15.81 -0.01 -0.76
C LYS A 112 -15.39 -1.34 -0.13
N ARG A 113 -15.74 -1.58 1.14
CA ARG A 113 -15.48 -2.86 1.83
C ARG A 113 -16.15 -4.05 1.12
N ARG A 114 -17.37 -3.88 0.63
CA ARG A 114 -18.08 -4.90 -0.17
C ARG A 114 -17.37 -5.17 -1.49
N GLY A 115 -16.89 -4.13 -2.16
CA GLY A 115 -16.08 -4.22 -3.38
C GLY A 115 -14.80 -5.02 -3.16
N ASP A 116 -14.06 -4.71 -2.08
CA ASP A 116 -12.82 -5.43 -1.72
C ASP A 116 -13.09 -6.91 -1.42
N ASN A 117 -14.19 -7.22 -0.73
CA ASN A 117 -14.59 -8.60 -0.44
C ASN A 117 -14.99 -9.36 -1.71
N LEU A 118 -15.81 -8.77 -2.58
CA LEU A 118 -16.19 -9.37 -3.86
C LEU A 118 -14.98 -9.59 -4.77
N GLN A 119 -14.02 -8.66 -4.75
CA GLN A 119 -12.77 -8.79 -5.49
C GLN A 119 -11.93 -9.97 -4.97
N LYS A 120 -11.80 -10.11 -3.65
CA LYS A 120 -11.13 -11.27 -3.01
C LYS A 120 -11.82 -12.58 -3.35
N GLU A 121 -13.15 -12.65 -3.25
CA GLU A 121 -13.94 -13.84 -3.61
C GLU A 121 -13.78 -14.20 -5.09
N ARG A 122 -13.81 -13.20 -5.99
CA ARG A 122 -13.58 -13.41 -7.42
C ARG A 122 -12.21 -14.02 -7.69
N ASP A 123 -11.17 -13.50 -7.06
CA ASP A 123 -9.81 -14.01 -7.24
C ASP A 123 -9.65 -15.42 -6.64
N ALA A 124 -10.25 -15.68 -5.47
CA ALA A 124 -10.32 -17.02 -4.87
C ALA A 124 -11.02 -18.02 -5.82
N ASN A 125 -12.22 -17.67 -6.31
CA ASN A 125 -12.99 -18.49 -7.27
C ASN A 125 -12.20 -18.72 -8.56
N ARG A 126 -11.45 -17.72 -9.05
CA ARG A 126 -10.59 -17.88 -10.23
C ARG A 126 -9.48 -18.91 -10.00
N THR A 127 -8.85 -18.90 -8.81
CA THR A 127 -7.82 -19.90 -8.48
C THR A 127 -8.41 -21.30 -8.31
N GLU A 128 -9.59 -21.41 -7.71
CA GLU A 128 -10.30 -22.67 -7.55
C GLU A 128 -10.71 -23.25 -8.91
N LEU A 129 -11.29 -22.43 -9.79
CA LEU A 129 -11.64 -22.82 -11.15
C LEU A 129 -10.41 -23.34 -11.91
N SER A 130 -9.27 -22.66 -11.80
CA SER A 130 -8.02 -23.11 -12.44
C SER A 130 -7.56 -24.48 -11.91
N LYS A 131 -7.67 -24.74 -10.61
CA LYS A 131 -7.40 -26.06 -10.01
C LYS A 131 -8.37 -27.12 -10.52
N THR A 132 -9.66 -26.81 -10.56
CA THR A 132 -10.72 -27.72 -11.05
C THR A 132 -10.52 -28.08 -12.51
N VAL A 133 -10.19 -27.11 -13.37
CA VAL A 133 -9.83 -27.36 -14.77
C VAL A 133 -8.60 -28.27 -14.87
N GLY A 134 -7.55 -28.00 -14.10
CA GLY A 134 -6.36 -28.86 -14.07
C GLY A 134 -6.64 -30.29 -13.61
N LEU A 135 -7.53 -30.49 -12.64
CA LEU A 135 -7.97 -31.83 -12.21
C LEU A 135 -8.81 -32.52 -13.29
N LYS A 136 -9.72 -31.80 -13.94
CA LYS A 136 -10.51 -32.30 -15.06
C LYS A 136 -9.61 -32.78 -16.21
N GLU A 137 -8.61 -32.01 -16.60
CA GLU A 137 -7.66 -32.41 -17.64
C GLU A 137 -6.86 -33.67 -17.28
N LYS A 138 -6.45 -33.81 -16.01
CA LYS A 138 -5.77 -35.03 -15.52
C LYS A 138 -6.71 -36.24 -15.59
N LEU A 139 -7.95 -36.07 -15.17
CA LEU A 139 -8.95 -37.14 -15.19
C LEU A 139 -9.30 -37.56 -16.62
N GLU A 140 -9.45 -36.61 -17.55
CA GLU A 140 -9.65 -36.90 -18.97
C GLU A 140 -8.48 -37.66 -19.58
N LYS A 141 -7.23 -37.31 -19.22
CA LYS A 141 -6.04 -38.06 -19.66
C LYS A 141 -6.07 -39.49 -19.14
N LEU A 142 -6.35 -39.67 -17.84
CA LEU A 142 -6.44 -41.00 -17.24
C LEU A 142 -7.55 -41.85 -17.88
N CYS A 143 -8.73 -41.27 -18.13
CA CYS A 143 -9.80 -41.97 -18.83
C CYS A 143 -9.40 -42.38 -20.26
N ARG A 144 -8.72 -41.50 -21.00
CA ARG A 144 -8.23 -41.83 -22.36
C ARG A 144 -7.15 -42.91 -22.35
N GLU A 145 -6.26 -42.90 -21.36
CA GLU A 145 -5.23 -43.93 -21.18
C GLU A 145 -5.86 -45.27 -20.80
N LEU A 146 -6.73 -45.28 -19.80
CA LEU A 146 -7.47 -46.47 -19.40
C LEU A 146 -8.25 -47.09 -20.56
N GLN A 147 -8.86 -46.26 -21.40
CA GLN A 147 -9.61 -46.74 -22.56
C GLN A 147 -8.70 -47.27 -23.68
N ARG A 148 -7.50 -46.70 -23.86
CA ARG A 148 -6.48 -47.29 -24.75
C ARG A 148 -5.99 -48.63 -24.24
N ASP A 149 -5.68 -48.73 -22.95
CA ASP A 149 -5.18 -49.96 -22.33
C ASP A 149 -6.23 -51.06 -22.37
N ASN A 150 -7.50 -50.73 -22.11
CA ASN A 150 -8.60 -51.69 -22.23
C ASN A 150 -8.74 -52.23 -23.67
N ASN A 151 -8.68 -51.33 -24.67
CA ASN A 151 -8.71 -51.73 -26.08
C ASN A 151 -7.48 -52.57 -26.47
N LYS A 152 -6.29 -52.23 -25.93
CA LYS A 152 -5.07 -53.00 -26.14
C LYS A 152 -5.21 -54.41 -25.58
N HIS A 153 -5.65 -54.55 -24.33
CA HIS A 153 -5.88 -55.85 -23.71
C HIS A 153 -6.97 -56.67 -24.42
N LYS A 154 -8.03 -56.02 -24.91
CA LYS A 154 -9.04 -56.69 -25.72
C LYS A 154 -8.45 -57.28 -27.02
N THR A 155 -7.58 -56.52 -27.69
CA THR A 155 -6.88 -56.98 -28.90
C THR A 155 -5.91 -58.10 -28.58
N GLU A 156 -5.06 -57.94 -27.57
CA GLU A 156 -4.10 -58.97 -27.12
C GLU A 156 -4.80 -60.28 -26.72
N ASN A 157 -5.92 -60.20 -26.00
CA ASN A 157 -6.70 -61.37 -25.60
C ASN A 157 -7.32 -62.08 -26.82
N LYS A 158 -7.85 -61.31 -27.78
CA LYS A 158 -8.33 -61.87 -29.06
C LYS A 158 -7.21 -62.54 -29.86
N GLU A 159 -6.02 -61.94 -29.87
CA GLU A 159 -4.86 -62.46 -30.58
C GLU A 159 -4.30 -63.74 -29.92
N LEU A 160 -4.30 -63.79 -28.59
CA LEU A 160 -4.01 -64.98 -27.79
C LEU A 160 -5.03 -66.10 -28.07
N GLN A 161 -6.32 -65.80 -28.07
CA GLN A 161 -7.38 -66.74 -28.46
C GLN A 161 -7.17 -67.30 -29.87
N ASN A 162 -6.91 -66.43 -30.85
CA ASN A 162 -6.64 -66.85 -32.23
C ASN A 162 -5.39 -67.75 -32.32
N THR A 163 -4.33 -67.40 -31.58
CA THR A 163 -3.09 -68.18 -31.53
C THR A 163 -3.33 -69.54 -30.90
N LEU A 164 -4.11 -69.60 -29.83
CA LEU A 164 -4.47 -70.85 -29.15
C LEU A 164 -5.27 -71.76 -30.07
N THR A 165 -6.29 -71.23 -30.76
CA THR A 165 -7.09 -71.98 -31.74
C THR A 165 -6.23 -72.50 -32.88
N ARG A 166 -5.39 -71.64 -33.47
CA ARG A 166 -4.48 -72.03 -34.55
C ARG A 166 -3.48 -73.11 -34.11
N ASN A 167 -2.96 -73.00 -32.89
CA ASN A 167 -2.04 -74.00 -32.34
C ASN A 167 -2.77 -75.32 -32.09
N ASN A 168 -4.00 -75.28 -31.57
CA ASN A 168 -4.81 -76.47 -31.35
C ASN A 168 -5.10 -77.19 -32.68
N THR A 169 -5.55 -76.45 -33.71
CA THR A 169 -5.75 -77.01 -35.06
C THR A 169 -4.46 -77.60 -35.63
N ALA A 170 -3.32 -76.91 -35.47
CA ALA A 170 -2.03 -77.44 -35.92
C ALA A 170 -1.60 -78.71 -35.17
N TRP A 171 -1.94 -78.85 -33.88
CA TRP A 171 -1.72 -80.08 -33.13
C TRP A 171 -2.67 -81.19 -33.55
N ASP A 172 -3.96 -80.89 -33.75
CA ASP A 172 -4.94 -81.84 -34.27
C ASP A 172 -4.50 -82.39 -35.64
N GLU A 173 -4.03 -81.53 -36.54
CA GLU A 173 -3.46 -81.94 -37.84
C GLU A 173 -2.23 -82.85 -37.68
N LYS A 174 -1.32 -82.53 -36.76
CA LYS A 174 -0.16 -83.38 -36.47
C LYS A 174 -0.58 -84.73 -35.90
N TYR A 175 -1.53 -84.76 -34.95
CA TYR A 175 -2.05 -85.99 -34.39
C TYR A 175 -2.76 -86.84 -35.46
N ALA A 176 -3.59 -86.22 -36.30
CA ALA A 176 -4.23 -86.89 -37.43
C ALA A 176 -3.19 -87.47 -38.39
N THR A 177 -2.11 -86.74 -38.68
CA THR A 177 -1.00 -87.22 -39.51
C THR A 177 -0.30 -88.43 -38.89
N VAL A 178 0.01 -88.38 -37.59
CA VAL A 178 0.64 -89.50 -36.87
C VAL A 178 -0.28 -90.71 -36.81
N LEU A 179 -1.58 -90.51 -36.56
CA LEU A 179 -2.57 -91.59 -36.56
C LEU A 179 -2.66 -92.23 -37.94
N ALA A 180 -2.73 -91.44 -39.02
CA ALA A 180 -2.74 -91.94 -40.39
C ALA A 180 -1.45 -92.71 -40.73
N GLN A 181 -0.30 -92.26 -40.24
CA GLN A 181 0.96 -93.00 -40.38
C GLN A 181 0.93 -94.34 -39.62
N MET A 182 0.41 -94.36 -38.39
CA MET A 182 0.25 -95.60 -37.63
C MET A 182 -0.74 -96.56 -38.28
N GLU A 183 -1.86 -96.06 -38.80
CA GLU A 183 -2.79 -96.84 -39.62
C GLU A 183 -2.08 -97.41 -40.86
N GLY A 184 -1.27 -96.61 -41.56
CA GLY A 184 -0.44 -97.08 -42.67
C GLY A 184 0.57 -98.16 -42.26
N TYR A 185 1.26 -98.01 -41.13
CA TYR A 185 2.16 -99.05 -40.60
C TYR A 185 1.42 -100.32 -40.19
N GLN A 186 0.23 -100.18 -39.61
CA GLN A 186 -0.60 -101.31 -39.24
C GLN A 186 -1.13 -102.03 -40.49
N GLU A 187 -1.54 -101.30 -41.52
CA GLU A 187 -1.95 -101.84 -42.82
C GLU A 187 -0.78 -102.52 -43.55
N GLU A 188 0.43 -101.98 -43.44
CA GLU A 188 1.66 -102.59 -43.94
C GLU A 188 2.06 -103.84 -43.14
N LYS A 189 1.80 -103.88 -41.83
CA LYS A 189 2.01 -105.07 -41.00
C LYS A 189 0.98 -106.17 -41.28
N ASP A 190 -0.30 -105.79 -41.44
CA ASP A 190 -1.42 -106.69 -41.72
C ASP A 190 -1.39 -107.17 -43.19
N THR A 191 -0.84 -106.34 -44.08
CA THR A 191 -0.64 -106.61 -45.51
C THR A 191 0.84 -106.38 -45.89
N PRO A 192 1.76 -107.26 -45.45
CA PRO A 192 3.19 -107.07 -45.66
C PRO A 192 3.51 -107.11 -47.15
N ARG A 193 3.65 -105.93 -47.75
CA ARG A 193 4.38 -105.76 -48.99
C ARG A 193 5.83 -106.05 -48.63
N LYS A 194 6.38 -107.15 -49.13
CA LYS A 194 7.82 -107.40 -49.08
C LYS A 194 8.54 -106.29 -49.86
N GLN A 195 8.78 -105.15 -49.21
CA GLN A 195 9.78 -104.21 -49.66
C GLN A 195 11.09 -104.65 -49.00
N VAL A 196 11.85 -105.42 -49.76
CA VAL A 196 13.26 -105.68 -49.45
C VAL A 196 13.97 -104.35 -49.68
N VAL A 197 14.01 -103.50 -48.64
CA VAL A 197 14.86 -102.32 -48.64
C VAL A 197 16.25 -102.80 -48.25
N ASP A 198 16.99 -103.27 -49.26
CA ASP A 198 18.43 -103.33 -49.18
C ASP A 198 18.95 -101.89 -49.36
N MET A 199 18.88 -101.10 -48.29
CA MET A 199 19.44 -99.75 -48.30
C MET A 199 20.95 -99.91 -48.28
N GLN A 200 21.54 -99.85 -49.48
CA GLN A 200 22.98 -99.84 -49.65
C GLN A 200 23.57 -98.76 -48.74
N MET A 201 24.65 -99.10 -48.03
CA MET A 201 25.31 -98.25 -47.02
C MET A 201 25.53 -96.80 -47.50
N GLU A 202 25.70 -96.61 -48.81
CA GLU A 202 25.84 -95.33 -49.49
C GLU A 202 24.60 -94.41 -49.37
N GLU A 203 23.37 -94.92 -49.49
CA GLU A 203 22.15 -94.11 -49.37
C GLU A 203 21.90 -93.67 -47.92
N LEU A 204 22.24 -94.52 -46.95
CA LEU A 204 22.20 -94.16 -45.52
C LEU A 204 23.17 -93.02 -45.21
N PHE A 205 24.40 -93.09 -45.75
CA PHE A 205 25.38 -92.01 -45.64
C PHE A 205 24.88 -90.72 -46.30
N ARG A 206 24.27 -90.81 -47.49
CA ARG A 206 23.74 -89.66 -48.22
C ARG A 206 22.66 -88.92 -47.43
N VAL A 207 21.70 -89.66 -46.87
CA VAL A 207 20.64 -89.08 -46.02
C VAL A 207 21.24 -88.45 -44.75
N ARG A 208 22.23 -89.09 -44.14
CA ARG A 208 22.87 -88.54 -42.93
C ARG A 208 23.65 -87.28 -43.19
N PHE A 209 24.41 -87.20 -44.27
CA PHE A 209 25.13 -86.00 -44.69
C PHE A 209 24.18 -84.86 -45.03
N LYS A 210 23.11 -85.15 -45.77
CA LYS A 210 22.07 -84.16 -46.09
C LYS A 210 21.45 -83.58 -44.81
N SER A 211 21.05 -84.44 -43.87
CA SER A 211 20.53 -84.00 -42.57
C SER A 211 21.54 -83.16 -41.78
N PHE A 212 22.82 -83.50 -41.86
CA PHE A 212 23.87 -82.71 -41.21
C PHE A 212 24.00 -81.31 -41.81
N ILE A 213 23.97 -81.19 -43.14
CA ILE A 213 23.98 -79.91 -43.85
C ILE A 213 22.76 -79.07 -43.46
N GLU A 214 21.56 -79.64 -43.51
CA GLU A 214 20.31 -78.97 -43.13
C GLU A 214 20.36 -78.46 -41.67
N GLN A 215 20.93 -79.25 -40.74
CA GLN A 215 21.11 -78.82 -39.35
C GLN A 215 22.10 -77.66 -39.19
N TYR A 216 23.15 -77.61 -40.03
CA TYR A 216 24.10 -76.49 -40.03
C TYR A 216 23.45 -75.22 -40.61
N GLU A 217 22.72 -75.33 -41.72
CA GLU A 217 22.00 -74.20 -42.32
C GLU A 217 20.94 -73.64 -41.36
N LEU A 218 20.18 -74.51 -40.68
CA LEU A 218 19.18 -74.09 -39.69
C LEU A 218 19.82 -73.35 -38.51
N ARG A 219 21.01 -73.79 -38.07
CA ARG A 219 21.77 -73.16 -37.00
C ARG A 219 22.31 -71.79 -37.43
N GLU A 220 22.85 -71.68 -38.64
CA GLU A 220 23.29 -70.38 -39.20
C GLU A 220 22.14 -69.39 -39.31
N LEU A 221 20.97 -69.84 -39.77
CA LEU A 221 19.77 -69.02 -39.83
C LEU A 221 19.32 -68.57 -38.44
N HIS A 222 19.37 -69.47 -37.45
CA HIS A 222 19.07 -69.14 -36.06
C HIS A 222 20.03 -68.08 -35.51
N PHE A 223 21.34 -68.20 -35.75
CA PHE A 223 22.32 -67.19 -35.33
C PHE A 223 22.10 -65.84 -36.01
N HIS A 224 21.79 -65.81 -37.31
CA HIS A 224 21.43 -64.57 -38.01
C HIS A 224 20.19 -63.91 -37.39
N SER A 225 19.15 -64.69 -37.11
CA SER A 225 17.94 -64.17 -36.46
C SER A 225 18.24 -63.63 -35.07
N LEU A 226 19.05 -64.33 -34.28
CA LEU A 226 19.41 -63.92 -32.93
C LEU A 226 20.22 -62.62 -32.94
N MET A 227 21.19 -62.50 -33.85
CA MET A 227 21.97 -61.27 -34.00
C MET A 227 21.09 -60.08 -34.39
N ARG A 228 20.16 -60.29 -35.34
CA ARG A 228 19.19 -59.25 -35.71
C ARG A 228 18.33 -58.81 -34.52
N THR A 229 17.87 -59.75 -33.68
CA THR A 229 17.14 -59.42 -32.46
C THR A 229 17.98 -58.59 -31.50
N LYS A 230 19.26 -58.94 -31.31
CA LYS A 230 20.18 -58.19 -30.45
C LYS A 230 20.50 -56.79 -30.97
N GLU A 231 20.68 -56.63 -32.28
CA GLU A 231 20.84 -55.32 -32.91
C GLU A 231 19.61 -54.43 -32.69
N LEU A 232 18.40 -54.98 -32.84
CA LEU A 232 17.16 -54.25 -32.57
C LEU A 232 17.01 -53.87 -31.09
N GLU A 233 17.40 -54.76 -30.17
CA GLU A 233 17.39 -54.49 -28.72
C GLU A 233 18.33 -53.32 -28.37
N VAL A 234 19.55 -53.31 -28.92
CA VAL A 234 20.50 -52.21 -28.75
C VAL A 234 19.94 -50.90 -29.32
N GLN A 235 19.40 -50.91 -30.54
CA GLN A 235 18.79 -49.71 -31.14
C GLN A 235 17.62 -49.19 -30.32
N TYR A 236 16.78 -50.08 -29.78
CA TYR A 236 15.67 -49.70 -28.90
C TYR A 236 16.17 -49.00 -27.63
N HIS A 237 17.18 -49.56 -26.96
CA HIS A 237 17.74 -48.97 -25.75
C HIS A 237 18.43 -47.62 -26.02
N MET A 238 19.14 -47.50 -27.15
CA MET A 238 19.73 -46.23 -27.59
C MET A 238 18.66 -45.16 -27.84
N ALA A 239 17.61 -45.49 -28.60
CA ALA A 239 16.52 -44.56 -28.89
C ALA A 239 15.77 -44.14 -27.61
N ARG A 240 15.57 -45.08 -26.67
CA ARG A 240 14.98 -44.79 -25.36
C ARG A 240 15.86 -43.85 -24.54
N PHE A 241 17.17 -44.09 -24.51
CA PHE A 241 18.13 -43.23 -23.82
C PHE A 241 18.17 -41.81 -24.40
N GLU A 242 18.23 -41.67 -25.72
CA GLU A 242 18.21 -40.36 -26.40
C GLU A 242 16.92 -39.58 -26.12
N ARG A 243 15.77 -40.27 -26.10
CA ARG A 243 14.48 -39.65 -25.75
C ARG A 243 14.48 -39.13 -24.31
N GLU A 244 15.00 -39.91 -23.37
CA GLU A 244 15.06 -39.53 -21.96
C GLU A 244 16.03 -38.36 -21.75
N LYS A 245 17.22 -38.44 -22.35
CA LYS A 245 18.23 -37.38 -22.34
C LYS A 245 17.64 -36.06 -22.87
N LYS A 246 16.98 -36.08 -24.03
CA LYS A 246 16.34 -34.89 -24.62
C LYS A 246 15.24 -34.32 -23.72
N THR A 247 14.49 -35.18 -23.04
CA THR A 247 13.44 -34.76 -22.10
C THR A 247 14.05 -34.06 -20.89
N ALA A 248 15.08 -34.66 -20.27
CA ALA A 248 15.82 -34.09 -19.15
C ALA A 248 16.51 -32.76 -19.51
N GLU A 249 17.12 -32.66 -20.69
CA GLU A 249 17.71 -31.40 -21.18
C GLU A 249 16.64 -30.30 -21.36
N SER A 250 15.47 -30.66 -21.89
CA SER A 250 14.37 -29.71 -22.07
C SER A 250 13.79 -29.24 -20.73
N GLU A 251 13.72 -30.13 -19.74
CA GLU A 251 13.26 -29.82 -18.39
C GLU A 251 14.28 -28.96 -17.63
N SER A 252 15.56 -29.30 -17.72
CA SER A 252 16.67 -28.49 -17.18
C SER A 252 16.70 -27.08 -17.77
N SER A 253 16.46 -26.94 -19.08
CA SER A 253 16.35 -25.64 -19.74
C SER A 253 15.14 -24.82 -19.22
N LYS A 254 13.97 -25.46 -19.05
CA LYS A 254 12.79 -24.81 -18.47
C LYS A 254 13.02 -24.39 -17.03
N SER A 255 13.64 -25.27 -16.22
CA SER A 255 13.99 -25.00 -14.83
C SER A 255 14.91 -23.79 -14.71
N ARG A 256 16.00 -23.75 -15.50
CA ARG A 256 16.91 -22.58 -15.55
C ARG A 256 16.20 -21.29 -15.93
N HIS A 257 15.29 -21.34 -16.91
CA HIS A 257 14.53 -20.16 -17.32
C HIS A 257 13.58 -19.66 -16.22
N LEU A 258 12.86 -20.58 -15.55
CA LEU A 258 12.00 -20.24 -14.43
C LEU A 258 12.81 -19.68 -13.25
N GLN A 259 13.96 -20.28 -12.95
CA GLN A 259 14.84 -19.80 -11.88
C GLN A 259 15.36 -18.39 -12.16
N ALA A 260 15.74 -18.09 -13.41
CA ALA A 260 16.12 -16.74 -13.82
C ALA A 260 14.96 -15.74 -13.70
N GLN A 261 13.74 -16.15 -14.05
CA GLN A 261 12.55 -15.31 -13.92
C GLN A 261 12.23 -15.01 -12.44
N VAL A 262 12.30 -16.01 -11.56
CA VAL A 262 12.11 -15.82 -10.11
C VAL A 262 13.15 -14.86 -9.57
N ALA A 263 14.44 -15.05 -9.92
CA ALA A 263 15.51 -14.15 -9.49
C ALA A 263 15.28 -12.70 -9.95
N ALA A 264 14.80 -12.51 -11.18
CA ALA A 264 14.45 -11.18 -11.70
C ALA A 264 13.31 -10.54 -10.90
N PHE A 265 12.24 -11.29 -10.61
CA PHE A 265 11.13 -10.77 -9.80
C PHE A 265 11.55 -10.43 -8.38
N THR A 266 12.34 -11.30 -7.72
CA THR A 266 12.88 -11.02 -6.38
C THR A 266 13.73 -9.75 -6.36
N LYS A 267 14.55 -9.52 -7.40
CA LYS A 267 15.32 -8.28 -7.53
C LYS A 267 14.40 -7.06 -7.64
N THR A 268 13.41 -7.10 -8.52
CA THR A 268 12.46 -5.98 -8.70
C THR A 268 11.64 -5.72 -7.43
N GLU A 269 11.23 -6.76 -6.72
CA GLU A 269 10.53 -6.63 -5.43
C GLU A 269 11.41 -5.94 -4.39
N THR A 270 12.68 -6.34 -4.30
CA THR A 270 13.66 -5.73 -3.39
C THR A 270 13.85 -4.24 -3.70
N GLU A 271 13.98 -3.88 -4.98
CA GLU A 271 14.08 -2.48 -5.41
C GLU A 271 12.84 -1.66 -5.06
N LEU A 272 11.63 -2.22 -5.25
CA LEU A 272 10.38 -1.55 -4.87
C LEU A 272 10.24 -1.38 -3.35
N ARG A 273 10.63 -2.38 -2.56
CA ARG A 273 10.67 -2.27 -1.09
C ARG A 273 11.65 -1.19 -0.64
N ASN A 274 12.81 -1.10 -1.27
CA ASN A 274 13.79 -0.05 -0.97
C ASN A 274 13.23 1.34 -1.31
N GLN A 275 12.55 1.49 -2.46
CA GLN A 275 11.88 2.76 -2.81
C GLN A 275 10.79 3.13 -1.80
N LEU A 276 9.98 2.16 -1.36
CA LEU A 276 8.97 2.38 -0.33
C LEU A 276 9.59 2.88 0.98
N ASN A 277 10.67 2.26 1.44
CA ASN A 277 11.37 2.71 2.64
C ASN A 277 11.89 4.15 2.50
N VAL A 278 12.46 4.50 1.35
CA VAL A 278 12.89 5.89 1.09
C VAL A 278 11.71 6.86 1.15
N TYR A 279 10.54 6.49 0.64
CA TYR A 279 9.35 7.33 0.76
C TYR A 279 8.86 7.45 2.20
N VAL A 280 8.88 6.38 2.97
CA VAL A 280 8.55 6.40 4.40
C VAL A 280 9.48 7.36 5.16
N ASP A 281 10.79 7.31 4.89
CA ASP A 281 11.76 8.20 5.52
C ASP A 281 11.54 9.67 5.12
N LYS A 282 11.20 9.93 3.85
CA LYS A 282 10.83 11.28 3.38
C LYS A 282 9.56 11.79 4.05
N PHE A 283 8.55 10.93 4.25
CA PHE A 283 7.34 11.31 4.95
C PHE A 283 7.62 11.68 6.40
N LYS A 284 8.42 10.89 7.11
CA LYS A 284 8.89 11.23 8.46
C LYS A 284 9.61 12.56 8.49
N GLN A 285 10.48 12.84 7.53
CA GLN A 285 11.18 14.12 7.45
C GLN A 285 10.22 15.32 7.27
N VAL A 286 9.17 15.17 6.46
CA VAL A 286 8.15 16.21 6.29
C VAL A 286 7.35 16.39 7.58
N GLU A 287 6.94 15.30 8.22
CA GLU A 287 6.24 15.30 9.51
C GLU A 287 7.08 16.00 10.60
N ASP A 288 8.36 15.65 10.73
CA ASP A 288 9.30 16.29 11.66
C ASP A 288 9.44 17.79 11.37
N THR A 289 9.54 18.17 10.09
CA THR A 289 9.64 19.58 9.69
C THR A 289 8.36 20.34 10.04
N LEU A 290 7.19 19.73 9.82
CA LEU A 290 5.90 20.31 10.14
C LEU A 290 5.76 20.50 11.66
N ASN A 291 6.10 19.49 12.45
CA ASN A 291 6.09 19.54 13.91
C ASN A 291 7.03 20.64 14.43
N ASN A 292 8.27 20.69 13.94
CA ASN A 292 9.21 21.76 14.29
C ASN A 292 8.67 23.15 13.92
N SER A 293 7.99 23.28 12.77
CA SER A 293 7.38 24.54 12.35
C SER A 293 6.20 24.94 13.24
N ASN A 294 5.38 23.97 13.67
CA ASN A 294 4.27 24.20 14.59
C ASN A 294 4.77 24.68 15.96
N ASP A 295 5.82 24.06 16.49
CA ASP A 295 6.46 24.50 17.74
C ASP A 295 6.97 25.94 17.64
N LEU A 296 7.58 26.30 16.50
CA LEU A 296 8.04 27.68 16.25
C LEU A 296 6.88 28.67 16.14
N PHE A 297 5.76 28.27 15.53
CA PHE A 297 4.55 29.11 15.51
C PHE A 297 3.97 29.32 16.91
N LEU A 298 3.96 28.28 17.74
CA LEU A 298 3.52 28.38 19.14
C LEU A 298 4.44 29.30 19.94
N SER A 299 5.76 29.21 19.75
CA SER A 299 6.71 30.12 20.42
C SER A 299 6.50 31.56 19.96
N PHE A 300 6.32 31.82 18.67
CA PHE A 300 6.04 33.17 18.18
C PHE A 300 4.71 33.73 18.67
N ARG A 301 3.65 32.91 18.76
CA ARG A 301 2.38 33.35 19.36
C ARG A 301 2.58 33.75 20.82
N LYS A 302 3.30 32.94 21.59
CA LYS A 302 3.62 33.24 22.99
C LYS A 302 4.42 34.53 23.13
N GLU A 303 5.47 34.69 22.32
CA GLU A 303 6.27 35.93 22.30
C GLU A 303 5.45 37.17 21.91
N MET A 304 4.58 37.06 20.91
CA MET A 304 3.67 38.15 20.54
C MET A 304 2.71 38.52 21.67
N GLU A 305 2.18 37.52 22.38
CA GLU A 305 1.29 37.74 23.53
C GLU A 305 2.04 38.43 24.68
N ASP A 306 3.26 37.98 24.98
CA ASP A 306 4.13 38.58 26.01
C ASP A 306 4.55 40.00 25.64
N MET A 307 4.85 40.26 24.37
CA MET A 307 5.12 41.59 23.85
C MET A 307 3.89 42.51 23.95
N SER A 308 2.70 42.01 23.66
CA SER A 308 1.44 42.74 23.81
C SER A 308 1.15 43.07 25.30
N LYS A 309 1.38 42.12 26.21
CA LYS A 309 1.30 42.33 27.66
C LYS A 309 2.32 43.38 28.13
N LYS A 310 3.56 43.31 27.65
CA LYS A 310 4.61 44.30 27.93
C LYS A 310 4.24 45.69 27.43
N GLY A 311 3.69 45.80 26.22
CA GLY A 311 3.16 47.04 25.66
C GLY A 311 2.11 47.67 26.56
N LYS A 312 1.10 46.90 26.98
CA LYS A 312 0.05 47.37 27.91
C LYS A 312 0.60 47.81 29.27
N ARG A 313 1.63 47.14 29.81
CA ARG A 313 2.29 47.56 31.06
C ARG A 313 3.00 48.90 30.88
N LEU A 314 3.78 49.05 29.82
CA LEU A 314 4.48 50.31 29.51
C LEU A 314 3.51 51.47 29.25
N GLU A 315 2.37 51.22 28.60
CA GLU A 315 1.31 52.24 28.44
C GLU A 315 0.76 52.71 29.79
N LYS A 316 0.44 51.77 30.69
CA LYS A 316 -0.02 52.10 32.06
C LYS A 316 1.02 52.90 32.83
N ASP A 317 2.29 52.48 32.79
CA ASP A 317 3.39 53.16 33.47
C ASP A 317 3.60 54.58 32.90
N ASN A 318 3.50 54.75 31.58
CA ASN A 318 3.61 56.06 30.93
C ASN A 318 2.44 56.98 31.32
N GLU A 319 1.22 56.48 31.35
CA GLU A 319 0.09 57.26 31.86
C GLU A 319 0.26 57.62 33.34
N ALA A 320 0.76 56.71 34.17
CA ALA A 320 1.04 56.96 35.58
C ALA A 320 2.09 58.07 35.75
N LEU A 321 3.19 58.01 34.99
CA LEU A 321 4.21 59.06 34.95
C LEU A 321 3.64 60.40 34.47
N LYS A 322 2.74 60.39 33.48
CA LYS A 322 2.06 61.60 33.01
C LYS A 322 1.18 62.21 34.11
N ARG A 323 0.38 61.39 34.81
CA ARG A 323 -0.41 61.83 35.98
C ARG A 323 0.48 62.38 37.09
N GLN A 324 1.61 61.72 37.38
CA GLN A 324 2.58 62.18 38.37
C GLN A 324 3.20 63.52 37.97
N LYS A 325 3.54 63.70 36.69
CA LYS A 325 4.07 64.96 36.16
C LYS A 325 3.04 66.08 36.27
N GLU A 326 1.78 65.82 35.92
CA GLU A 326 0.68 66.80 36.04
C GLU A 326 0.42 67.18 37.51
N ALA A 327 0.43 66.20 38.42
CA ALA A 327 0.32 66.43 39.86
C ALA A 327 1.49 67.28 40.40
N THR A 328 2.71 66.96 39.98
CA THR A 328 3.92 67.71 40.38
C THR A 328 3.86 69.15 39.84
N ALA A 329 3.47 69.34 38.58
CA ALA A 329 3.29 70.67 37.99
C ALA A 329 2.25 71.49 38.75
N THR A 330 1.11 70.88 39.12
CA THR A 330 0.06 71.52 39.91
C THR A 330 0.56 71.92 41.30
N ASN A 331 1.30 71.03 41.97
CA ASN A 331 1.89 71.32 43.28
C ASN A 331 2.91 72.46 43.21
N ILE A 332 3.74 72.51 42.17
CA ILE A 332 4.70 73.61 41.96
C ILE A 332 3.97 74.93 41.75
N ILE A 333 2.89 74.96 40.96
CA ILE A 333 2.06 76.16 40.77
C ILE A 333 1.49 76.61 42.11
N ARG A 334 0.88 75.70 42.89
CA ARG A 334 0.34 76.02 44.22
C ARG A 334 1.40 76.59 45.15
N MET A 335 2.59 75.99 45.22
CA MET A 335 3.69 76.52 46.02
C MET A 335 4.15 77.90 45.53
N ALA A 336 4.16 78.14 44.21
CA ALA A 336 4.51 79.45 43.65
C ALA A 336 3.45 80.51 43.99
N GLU A 337 2.16 80.16 43.96
CA GLU A 337 1.05 81.02 44.37
C GLU A 337 1.10 81.35 45.86
N GLU A 338 1.29 80.34 46.72
CA GLU A 338 1.48 80.52 48.17
C GLU A 338 2.69 81.42 48.46
N ARG A 339 3.82 81.19 47.79
CA ARG A 339 5.01 82.05 47.90
C ARG A 339 4.71 83.49 47.46
N GLN A 340 3.95 83.67 46.39
CA GLN A 340 3.56 84.99 45.90
C GLN A 340 2.61 85.70 46.89
N GLU A 341 1.72 84.96 47.55
CA GLU A 341 0.86 85.48 48.61
C GLU A 341 1.67 85.90 49.85
N TRP A 342 2.61 85.06 50.30
CA TRP A 342 3.53 85.40 51.38
C TRP A 342 4.38 86.63 51.06
N LYS A 343 4.86 86.74 49.82
CA LYS A 343 5.57 87.93 49.35
C LYS A 343 4.70 89.18 49.44
N LYS A 344 3.44 89.14 48.96
CA LYS A 344 2.50 90.26 49.10
C LYS A 344 2.24 90.63 50.56
N LYS A 345 2.10 89.64 51.46
CA LYS A 345 1.94 89.86 52.91
C LYS A 345 3.18 90.51 53.52
N ALA A 346 4.37 90.05 53.14
CA ALA A 346 5.65 90.61 53.56
C ALA A 346 5.81 92.06 53.06
N ASP A 347 5.62 92.32 51.77
CA ASP A 347 5.66 93.68 51.19
C ASP A 347 4.63 94.62 51.87
N ALA A 348 3.44 94.12 52.22
CA ALA A 348 2.43 94.89 52.95
C ALA A 348 2.85 95.19 54.40
N ALA A 349 3.52 94.26 55.06
CA ALA A 349 4.09 94.47 56.40
C ALA A 349 5.25 95.47 56.35
N GLU A 350 6.15 95.36 55.37
CA GLU A 350 7.23 96.32 55.13
C GLU A 350 6.69 97.73 54.92
N ARG A 351 5.67 97.91 54.06
CA ARG A 351 5.01 99.23 53.89
C ARG A 351 4.40 99.78 55.18
N LYS A 352 3.87 98.92 56.06
CA LYS A 352 3.38 99.34 57.39
C LYS A 352 4.54 99.76 58.29
N ILE A 353 5.65 99.03 58.28
CA ILE A 353 6.87 99.37 59.01
C ILE A 353 7.42 100.70 58.51
N GLU A 354 7.54 100.91 57.19
CA GLU A 354 7.98 102.18 56.60
C GLU A 354 7.07 103.34 57.01
N LYS A 355 5.75 103.16 57.02
CA LYS A 355 4.80 104.17 57.52
C LYS A 355 5.02 104.45 59.00
N LEU A 356 5.18 103.43 59.84
CA LEU A 356 5.45 103.59 61.26
C LEU A 356 6.80 104.28 61.50
N MET A 357 7.85 103.91 60.78
CA MET A 357 9.15 104.57 60.80
C MET A 357 9.05 106.03 60.38
N SER A 358 8.29 106.34 59.32
CA SER A 358 8.03 107.70 58.87
C SER A 358 7.28 108.51 59.93
N ILE A 359 6.29 107.92 60.61
CA ILE A 359 5.60 108.54 61.75
C ILE A 359 6.55 108.75 62.93
N ILE A 360 7.37 107.76 63.30
CA ILE A 360 8.37 107.88 64.38
C ILE A 360 9.38 108.98 64.03
N GLN A 361 9.81 109.09 62.78
CA GLN A 361 10.74 110.11 62.32
C GLN A 361 10.08 111.51 62.28
N GLN A 362 8.80 111.61 61.91
CA GLN A 362 8.01 112.84 62.04
C GLN A 362 7.81 113.24 63.50
N MET A 363 7.52 112.30 64.40
CA MET A 363 7.40 112.56 65.84
C MET A 363 8.74 112.98 66.46
N GLN A 364 9.86 112.35 66.06
CA GLN A 364 11.20 112.73 66.50
C GLN A 364 11.64 114.09 65.95
N GLN A 365 11.16 114.51 64.78
CA GLN A 365 11.41 115.86 64.25
C GLN A 365 10.56 116.96 64.92
N GLN A 366 9.47 116.61 65.61
CA GLN A 366 8.60 117.56 66.35
C GLN A 366 8.88 117.63 67.86
N GLY A 367 9.76 116.77 68.41
CA GLY A 367 10.19 116.79 69.81
C GLY A 367 11.63 117.27 69.99
N ARG A 368 11.83 118.44 70.62
CA ARG A 368 13.15 118.96 71.01
C ARG A 368 13.80 118.13 72.14
N LYS A 369 15.09 117.84 71.93
CA LYS A 369 16.25 117.83 72.87
C LYS A 369 16.35 116.73 73.97
N ALA A 370 17.48 116.03 73.93
CA ALA A 370 18.09 115.16 74.97
C ALA A 370 18.29 115.88 76.34
N PRO A 371 18.84 115.28 77.45
CA PRO A 371 19.61 114.02 77.62
C PRO A 371 19.31 113.30 78.98
N PRO A 372 20.29 112.73 79.75
CA PRO A 372 20.88 111.39 79.68
C PRO A 372 20.60 110.52 80.95
N GLY A 373 21.01 109.24 80.94
CA GLY A 373 21.47 108.55 82.15
C GLY A 373 20.67 107.35 82.69
N THR A 374 21.20 106.16 82.40
CA THR A 374 21.41 105.00 83.29
C THR A 374 20.25 104.17 83.87
N THR A 375 20.45 102.86 83.62
CA THR A 375 20.22 101.67 84.47
C THR A 375 18.82 101.06 84.55
N ASN A 376 18.72 99.91 83.85
CA ASN A 376 18.29 98.58 84.32
C ASN A 376 17.36 98.51 85.53
N VAL A 377 16.39 97.59 85.47
CA VAL A 377 16.23 96.45 86.40
C VAL A 377 14.86 95.77 86.21
N ILE A 378 14.92 94.42 86.15
CA ILE A 378 13.88 93.41 86.47
C ILE A 378 12.81 93.14 85.39
N GLU A 379 12.80 92.01 84.68
CA GLU A 379 12.77 90.58 85.10
C GLU A 379 11.40 90.15 85.67
N SER A 380 10.74 89.18 85.02
CA SER A 380 10.06 88.06 85.71
C SER A 380 9.32 87.14 84.72
N ILE A 381 9.79 85.89 84.62
CA ILE A 381 9.17 84.64 85.13
C ILE A 381 8.23 84.03 84.07
N ARG A 382 8.52 82.91 83.37
CA ARG A 382 9.09 81.56 83.65
C ARG A 382 7.99 80.49 83.79
N ALA A 383 8.32 79.30 83.27
CA ALA A 383 7.82 77.93 83.54
C ALA A 383 6.61 77.45 82.71
N GLY A 384 6.54 76.20 82.22
CA GLY A 384 7.37 74.98 82.32
C GLY A 384 6.90 73.97 81.23
N GLY A 385 7.38 72.74 81.05
CA GLY A 385 8.35 71.85 81.69
C GLY A 385 8.77 70.76 80.66
N HIS A 386 9.97 70.17 80.75
CA HIS A 386 10.26 68.78 81.18
C HIS A 386 9.27 67.73 80.61
N ASP A 387 9.69 66.65 79.94
CA ASP A 387 10.54 65.60 80.52
C ASP A 387 11.00 64.55 79.46
N SER A 388 12.24 64.04 79.66
CA SER A 388 12.86 62.71 79.39
C SER A 388 12.35 61.81 78.24
N THR A 389 13.19 61.06 77.49
CA THR A 389 14.06 59.96 77.99
C THR A 389 15.00 59.45 76.87
N GLU A 390 16.07 58.77 77.28
CA GLU A 390 17.29 58.31 76.61
C GLU A 390 17.18 57.04 75.72
N GLY A 391 18.29 56.74 74.99
CA GLY A 391 18.72 55.38 74.57
C GLY A 391 18.99 55.24 73.06
N ASP A 392 20.24 55.23 72.56
CA ASP A 392 21.20 54.10 72.46
C ASP A 392 20.83 53.15 71.30
N ASP A 393 21.48 53.18 70.12
CA ASP A 393 22.78 52.64 69.68
C ASP A 393 22.62 51.33 68.86
N HIS A 394 23.58 51.11 67.96
CA HIS A 394 23.95 49.88 67.23
C HIS A 394 23.32 49.44 65.89
N ASP A 395 24.26 49.25 64.94
CA ASP A 395 24.30 48.27 63.83
C ASP A 395 23.79 46.88 64.26
N GLU A 396 23.20 46.13 63.32
CA GLU A 396 23.68 44.78 62.93
C GLU A 396 22.92 44.20 61.73
N GLU A 397 23.67 43.46 60.93
CA GLU A 397 23.23 42.43 59.99
C GLU A 397 22.50 41.30 60.74
N GLU A 398 21.52 40.62 60.14
CA GLU A 398 21.56 39.16 59.94
C GLU A 398 20.27 38.63 59.27
N GLU A 399 20.44 37.42 58.76
CA GLU A 399 19.57 36.62 57.92
C GLU A 399 18.33 36.04 58.62
N GLY A 400 17.44 35.44 57.82
CA GLY A 400 16.90 34.13 58.19
C GLY A 400 15.37 33.97 58.24
N GLU A 401 14.95 32.85 57.66
CA GLU A 401 13.69 32.09 57.86
C GLU A 401 12.46 32.58 57.08
N GLU A 402 12.22 31.97 55.91
CA GLU A 402 11.46 30.72 55.74
C GLU A 402 9.98 30.84 56.13
N SER A 403 9.13 30.80 55.12
CA SER A 403 7.75 30.32 55.26
C SER A 403 7.39 29.61 53.95
N GLU A 404 7.85 28.37 53.88
CA GLU A 404 7.27 27.30 53.08
C GLU A 404 5.78 27.17 53.47
N TYR A 405 4.87 27.44 52.52
CA TYR A 405 3.48 26.97 52.64
C TYR A 405 3.20 26.02 51.48
N SER A 406 3.65 24.80 51.71
CA SER A 406 3.23 23.60 51.00
C SER A 406 1.88 23.17 51.60
N GLU A 407 0.81 23.26 50.82
CA GLU A 407 -0.41 22.49 51.08
C GLU A 407 -0.76 21.75 49.79
N GLU A 408 -0.08 20.63 49.59
CA GLU A 408 -0.66 19.51 48.85
C GLU A 408 -1.38 18.62 49.86
N VAL A 409 -2.71 18.52 49.73
CA VAL A 409 -3.43 17.27 49.96
C VAL A 409 -4.51 17.14 48.90
N ASP A 410 -4.40 16.02 48.19
CA ASP A 410 -5.34 15.44 47.25
C ASP A 410 -6.81 15.48 47.67
N GLU A 411 -7.69 15.75 46.70
CA GLU A 411 -8.96 15.02 46.62
C GLU A 411 -9.18 14.57 45.17
N GLU A 412 -8.91 13.29 44.93
CA GLU A 412 -9.37 12.55 43.76
C GLU A 412 -10.91 12.65 43.65
N GLY A 413 -11.43 12.95 42.46
CA GLY A 413 -12.87 12.84 42.25
C GLY A 413 -13.39 13.36 40.91
N LEU A 414 -13.24 12.54 39.87
CA LEU A 414 -14.23 12.36 38.78
C LEU A 414 -14.66 13.61 37.98
N SER A 415 -14.22 13.69 36.72
CA SER A 415 -15.18 13.78 35.62
C SER A 415 -14.56 13.36 34.29
N GLU A 416 -15.19 12.35 33.71
CA GLU A 416 -15.10 11.91 32.33
C GLU A 416 -15.85 12.96 31.48
N TYR A 417 -15.16 13.67 30.59
CA TYR A 417 -15.79 14.47 29.54
C TYR A 417 -15.08 14.25 28.21
N GLU A 418 -15.84 13.66 27.28
CA GLU A 418 -15.62 13.68 25.84
C GLU A 418 -15.46 15.14 25.36
N ASP A 419 -14.40 15.41 24.61
CA ASP A 419 -14.26 16.66 23.86
C ASP A 419 -14.30 16.36 22.36
N ASP A 420 -15.52 16.52 21.82
CA ASP A 420 -15.82 16.67 20.40
C ASP A 420 -15.31 18.06 19.97
N THR A 421 -14.08 18.13 19.45
CA THR A 421 -13.57 19.39 18.88
C THR A 421 -14.00 19.53 17.42
N GLU A 422 -14.97 20.42 17.19
CA GLU A 422 -15.37 20.92 15.88
C GLU A 422 -14.23 21.71 15.22
N GLU A 423 -13.86 21.31 13.99
CA GLU A 423 -12.91 22.03 13.14
C GLU A 423 -13.68 22.84 12.08
N GLU A 424 -13.62 24.18 12.18
CA GLU A 424 -14.13 25.11 11.16
C GLU A 424 -13.22 25.14 9.91
N PRO A 425 -13.78 25.22 8.68
CA PRO A 425 -13.02 25.22 7.44
C PRO A 425 -12.64 26.64 6.97
N HIS A 426 -11.37 26.84 6.61
CA HIS A 426 -10.90 28.02 5.86
C HIS A 426 -10.79 27.74 4.34
N PRO A 427 -10.96 28.77 3.48
CA PRO A 427 -11.29 28.62 2.06
C PRO A 427 -10.07 28.39 1.15
N THR A 428 -10.31 27.64 0.08
CA THR A 428 -9.38 27.34 -1.02
C THR A 428 -9.24 28.52 -2.00
N GLU A 429 -8.03 29.07 -2.13
CA GLU A 429 -7.62 29.85 -3.30
C GLU A 429 -6.88 28.96 -4.31
N HIS A 430 -7.26 29.11 -5.59
CA HIS A 430 -6.62 28.50 -6.74
C HIS A 430 -5.18 28.99 -6.92
N GLY A 431 -4.21 28.06 -6.85
CA GLY A 431 -2.82 28.30 -7.21
C GLY A 431 -2.31 27.19 -8.14
N THR A 432 -1.81 27.59 -9.31
CA THR A 432 -1.17 26.77 -10.33
C THR A 432 -0.06 25.87 -9.77
N LEU A 433 -0.09 24.59 -10.13
CA LEU A 433 0.96 23.60 -9.88
C LEU A 433 2.32 24.08 -10.44
N VAL A 434 3.23 24.50 -9.56
CA VAL A 434 4.65 24.68 -9.88
C VAL A 434 5.35 23.35 -9.63
N THR A 435 5.88 22.75 -10.69
CA THR A 435 6.69 21.53 -10.61
C THR A 435 8.06 21.86 -10.03
N TYR A 436 8.37 21.36 -8.83
CA TYR A 436 9.71 21.43 -8.25
C TYR A 436 10.38 20.05 -8.26
N GLY A 437 11.50 19.95 -8.96
CA GLY A 437 12.37 18.77 -9.01
C GLY A 437 13.41 18.91 -10.12
N PRO A 438 14.68 18.49 -9.92
CA PRO A 438 15.72 18.64 -10.93
C PRO A 438 15.46 17.72 -12.13
N GLU A 439 15.71 18.24 -13.34
CA GLU A 439 15.61 17.48 -14.60
C GLU A 439 16.53 16.24 -14.58
N ARG A 440 15.97 15.11 -15.03
CA ARG A 440 16.69 13.84 -15.20
C ARG A 440 17.79 14.02 -16.28
N PRO A 441 19.03 13.56 -16.04
CA PRO A 441 20.09 13.67 -17.05
C PRO A 441 19.77 12.81 -18.28
N PRO A 442 20.17 13.25 -19.50
CA PRO A 442 19.93 12.51 -20.73
C PRO A 442 20.68 11.19 -20.72
N SER A 443 19.97 10.11 -21.05
CA SER A 443 20.57 8.77 -21.21
C SER A 443 21.59 8.82 -22.34
N ALA A 444 22.82 8.39 -22.05
CA ALA A 444 23.89 8.29 -23.03
C ALA A 444 23.45 7.43 -24.22
N LEU A 445 23.47 8.02 -25.41
CA LEU A 445 23.34 7.34 -26.69
C LEU A 445 24.47 6.30 -26.80
N GLN A 446 24.10 5.01 -26.75
CA GLN A 446 25.00 3.96 -27.19
C GLN A 446 25.20 4.10 -28.71
N ALA A 447 26.43 4.40 -29.09
CA ALA A 447 26.88 4.39 -30.47
C ALA A 447 26.67 3.00 -31.07
N ALA A 448 25.84 2.91 -32.10
CA ALA A 448 25.78 1.75 -32.98
C ALA A 448 27.07 1.71 -33.80
N THR A 449 27.99 0.83 -33.43
CA THR A 449 29.11 0.45 -34.28
C THR A 449 28.58 -0.44 -35.39
N THR A 450 28.44 0.11 -36.59
CA THR A 450 28.33 -0.66 -37.82
C THR A 450 29.73 -1.16 -38.19
N ASN A 451 30.00 -2.46 -38.00
CA ASN A 451 31.08 -3.14 -38.69
C ASN A 451 30.45 -4.28 -39.49
N GLY A 452 30.70 -4.26 -40.81
CA GLY A 452 30.25 -5.29 -41.72
C GLY A 452 31.04 -6.59 -41.57
N HIS A 453 30.34 -7.70 -41.84
CA HIS A 453 30.71 -8.64 -42.89
C HIS A 453 29.46 -9.36 -43.39
#